data_AF-A0A1L5L4Q7-F1
#
_entry.id   AF-A0A1L5L4Q7-F1
#
_cell.length_a   1.000
_cell.length_b   1.000
_cell.length_c   1.000
_cell.angle_alpha   90.00
_cell.angle_beta   90.00
_cell.angle_gamma   90.00
#
_symmetry.space_group_name_H-M   'P 1'
#
loop_
_entity.id
_entity.type
_entity.pdbx_description
1 polymer ?
#
loop_
_entity_poly.entity_id
_entity_poly.type
_entity_poly.pdbx_seq_one_letter_code
_entity_poly.pdbx_strand_id
1 'polypeptide(L)'
;MDIPLCQSEHEPQLLLNDPAAISLYHTAPEQFAGALAPNVELCDAWAEELAPLPVGLALECPPEPDAEHCERPITMHYIEQCKEVFRPLLHDDAAFYYLHGAPTFPALRAAVLALGDLCGRTVIAELHVEDDEGHLPDGTDVRAAIGVLQRIGVTTVLISAHDPESLTQALEIAAPYARLSLGVCMHADWLSQTTLYNTEVIVPDITEAFVAALHGNQVACKTLPRDHDDFICAPDGKHAHFIAPTIDISDEIECGPHLDEDLI
;
A
#
# COMPACT_ATOMS: atom_id res chain seq x y z
N MET A 1 -14.79 13.95 11.41
CA MET A 1 -14.30 13.31 12.65
C MET A 1 -13.98 11.89 12.25
N ASP A 2 -12.76 11.67 11.75
CA ASP A 2 -12.28 10.32 11.45
C ASP A 2 -11.53 9.83 12.67
N ILE A 3 -12.17 8.90 13.36
CA ILE A 3 -11.58 8.14 14.44
C ILE A 3 -10.65 7.13 13.75
N PRO A 4 -9.35 7.09 14.06
CA PRO A 4 -8.49 6.04 13.52
C PRO A 4 -9.07 4.67 13.93
N LEU A 5 -9.05 3.71 12.99
CA LEU A 5 -9.48 2.32 13.22
C LEU A 5 -8.75 1.65 14.39
N CYS A 6 -7.64 2.23 14.85
CA CYS A 6 -6.95 1.79 16.05
C CYS A 6 -7.57 2.43 17.32
N GLN A 7 -8.72 1.90 17.75
CA GLN A 7 -9.07 1.84 19.18
C GLN A 7 -8.88 0.40 19.66
N SER A 8 -7.75 0.15 20.34
CA SER A 8 -7.51 -0.97 21.28
C SER A 8 -7.59 -2.42 20.77
N GLU A 9 -6.55 -3.21 21.09
CA GLU A 9 -6.62 -4.67 21.37
C GLU A 9 -6.94 -5.68 20.26
N HIS A 10 -6.97 -5.30 18.97
CA HIS A 10 -7.28 -6.29 17.92
C HIS A 10 -6.01 -6.86 17.29
N GLU A 11 -5.94 -8.19 17.23
CA GLU A 11 -5.00 -8.91 16.36
C GLU A 11 -5.21 -8.48 14.91
N PRO A 12 -4.15 -8.40 14.10
CA PRO A 12 -4.27 -8.03 12.70
C PRO A 12 -5.24 -8.98 11.98
N GLN A 13 -6.11 -8.41 11.16
CA GLN A 13 -7.09 -9.18 10.39
C GLN A 13 -6.54 -9.56 9.01
N LEU A 14 -7.06 -10.63 8.43
CA LEU A 14 -6.65 -11.16 7.14
C LEU A 14 -7.48 -10.55 6.00
N LEU A 15 -6.84 -10.34 4.85
CA LEU A 15 -7.53 -10.28 3.57
C LEU A 15 -7.54 -11.67 2.96
N LEU A 16 -8.74 -12.22 2.79
CA LEU A 16 -8.92 -13.50 2.11
C LEU A 16 -8.59 -13.32 0.63
N ASN A 17 -7.63 -14.07 0.10
CA ASN A 17 -7.19 -13.95 -1.29
C ASN A 17 -7.18 -15.28 -2.06
N ASP A 18 -7.67 -16.35 -1.46
CA ASP A 18 -7.72 -17.69 -2.05
C ASP A 18 -9.15 -18.26 -2.00
N PRO A 19 -9.75 -18.65 -3.14
CA PRO A 19 -11.02 -19.36 -3.16
C PRO A 19 -11.08 -20.61 -2.26
N ALA A 20 -9.97 -21.35 -2.14
CA ALA A 20 -9.91 -22.54 -1.29
C ALA A 20 -10.14 -22.20 0.20
N ALA A 21 -9.87 -20.96 0.59
CA ALA A 21 -9.96 -20.48 1.96
C ALA A 21 -11.34 -19.89 2.33
N ILE A 22 -12.33 -19.85 1.43
CA ILE A 22 -13.68 -19.33 1.73
C ILE A 22 -14.32 -20.05 2.92
N SER A 23 -14.11 -21.36 3.05
CA SER A 23 -14.61 -22.13 4.20
C SER A 23 -14.04 -21.67 5.55
N LEU A 24 -12.83 -21.08 5.56
CA LEU A 24 -12.21 -20.53 6.77
C LEU A 24 -12.95 -19.27 7.22
N TYR A 25 -13.37 -18.40 6.29
CA TYR A 25 -14.19 -17.24 6.60
C TYR A 25 -15.49 -17.64 7.31
N HIS A 26 -16.19 -18.65 6.81
CA HIS A 26 -17.43 -19.12 7.46
C HIS A 26 -17.21 -19.73 8.85
N THR A 27 -15.98 -20.16 9.15
CA THR A 27 -15.63 -20.76 10.45
C THR A 27 -15.22 -19.70 11.47
N ALA A 28 -14.49 -18.67 11.04
CA ALA A 28 -13.96 -17.60 11.90
C ALA A 28 -14.03 -16.23 11.19
N PRO A 29 -15.23 -15.69 10.95
CA PRO A 29 -15.41 -14.46 10.17
C PRO A 29 -14.76 -13.23 10.80
N GLU A 30 -14.60 -13.21 12.12
CA GLU A 30 -13.95 -12.14 12.88
C GLU A 30 -12.46 -11.96 12.55
N GLN A 31 -11.83 -12.98 11.96
CA GLN A 31 -10.41 -12.92 11.57
C GLN A 31 -10.19 -12.15 10.26
N PHE A 32 -11.26 -11.83 9.51
CA PHE A 32 -11.15 -11.25 8.17
C PHE A 32 -11.66 -9.81 8.14
N ALA A 33 -10.86 -8.92 7.54
CA ALA A 33 -11.23 -7.52 7.31
C ALA A 33 -11.87 -7.29 5.92
N GLY A 34 -11.57 -8.18 4.97
CA GLY A 34 -12.01 -8.09 3.59
C GLY A 34 -11.60 -9.31 2.77
N ALA A 35 -11.96 -9.31 1.50
CA ALA A 35 -11.50 -10.30 0.54
C ALA A 35 -11.04 -9.66 -0.77
N LEU A 36 -10.09 -10.29 -1.43
CA LEU A 36 -9.60 -9.94 -2.77
C LEU A 36 -10.12 -11.00 -3.74
N ALA A 37 -11.09 -10.62 -4.57
CA ALA A 37 -11.59 -11.50 -5.60
C ALA A 37 -10.48 -11.79 -6.63
N PRO A 38 -10.34 -13.05 -7.12
CA PRO A 38 -9.28 -13.42 -8.04
C PRO A 38 -9.35 -12.69 -9.40
N ASN A 39 -10.54 -12.27 -9.80
CA ASN A 39 -10.80 -11.54 -11.03
C ASN A 39 -12.18 -10.85 -10.96
N VAL A 40 -12.44 -10.04 -11.98
CA VAL A 40 -13.68 -9.25 -12.10
C VAL A 40 -14.90 -10.17 -12.20
N GLU A 41 -14.80 -11.30 -12.90
CA GLU A 41 -15.91 -12.24 -13.11
C GLU A 41 -16.40 -12.90 -11.82
N LEU A 42 -15.52 -13.03 -10.82
CA LEU A 42 -15.84 -13.63 -9.53
C LEU A 42 -16.20 -12.59 -8.45
N CYS A 43 -16.09 -11.29 -8.74
CA CYS A 43 -16.33 -10.23 -7.76
C CYS A 43 -17.75 -10.28 -7.19
N ASP A 44 -18.77 -10.40 -8.04
CA ASP A 44 -20.17 -10.49 -7.63
C ASP A 44 -20.47 -11.73 -6.79
N ALA A 45 -19.97 -12.87 -7.24
CA ALA A 45 -20.18 -14.14 -6.56
C ALA A 45 -19.57 -14.10 -5.14
N TRP A 46 -18.38 -13.53 -5.01
CA TRP A 46 -17.73 -13.35 -3.72
C TRP A 46 -18.45 -12.32 -2.85
N ALA A 47 -18.89 -11.21 -3.43
CA ALA A 47 -19.65 -10.19 -2.69
C ALA A 47 -20.96 -10.73 -2.14
N GLU A 48 -21.65 -11.61 -2.88
CA GLU A 48 -22.87 -12.28 -2.40
C GLU A 48 -22.56 -13.35 -1.34
N GLU A 49 -21.58 -14.22 -1.56
CA GLU A 49 -21.24 -15.34 -0.67
C GLU A 49 -20.63 -14.88 0.65
N LEU A 50 -19.79 -13.85 0.62
CA LEU A 50 -19.03 -13.37 1.78
C LEU A 50 -19.74 -12.23 2.53
N ALA A 51 -20.94 -11.82 2.13
CA ALA A 51 -21.65 -10.72 2.76
C ALA A 51 -21.79 -10.93 4.30
N PRO A 52 -21.45 -9.92 5.13
CA PRO A 52 -21.22 -8.51 4.79
C PRO A 52 -19.73 -8.12 4.59
N LEU A 53 -18.82 -9.07 4.40
CA LEU A 53 -17.39 -8.80 4.20
C LEU A 53 -17.16 -7.96 2.92
N PRO A 54 -16.39 -6.85 2.97
CA PRO A 54 -16.09 -6.08 1.78
C PRO A 54 -15.18 -6.86 0.82
N VAL A 55 -15.57 -6.92 -0.44
CA VAL A 55 -14.80 -7.58 -1.50
C VAL A 55 -14.20 -6.52 -2.42
N GLY A 56 -12.89 -6.62 -2.64
CA GLY A 56 -12.14 -5.75 -3.55
C GLY A 56 -11.47 -6.53 -4.68
N LEU A 57 -10.82 -5.80 -5.57
CA LEU A 57 -10.09 -6.34 -6.72
C LEU A 57 -8.62 -5.91 -6.67
N ALA A 58 -7.73 -6.86 -7.00
CA ALA A 58 -6.32 -6.56 -7.22
C ALA A 58 -6.11 -5.99 -8.63
N LEU A 59 -5.33 -4.92 -8.73
CA LEU A 59 -4.92 -4.28 -9.97
C LEU A 59 -3.40 -4.23 -10.02
N GLU A 60 -2.81 -4.95 -10.97
CA GLU A 60 -1.38 -4.91 -11.22
C GLU A 60 -1.02 -3.63 -11.98
N CYS A 61 -0.05 -2.88 -11.47
CA CYS A 61 0.45 -1.69 -12.13
C CYS A 61 1.20 -2.10 -13.42
N PRO A 62 0.94 -1.46 -14.57
CA PRO A 62 1.63 -1.81 -15.80
C PRO A 62 3.11 -1.41 -15.75
N PRO A 63 3.97 -1.97 -16.61
CA PRO A 63 5.37 -1.57 -16.67
C PRO A 63 5.51 -0.10 -17.07
N GLU A 64 6.54 0.57 -16.54
CA GLU A 64 6.82 1.97 -16.89
C GLU A 64 7.15 2.11 -18.39
N PRO A 65 6.78 3.25 -19.01
CA PRO A 65 7.13 3.51 -20.39
C PRO A 65 8.64 3.66 -20.51
N ASP A 66 9.20 3.20 -21.62
CA ASP A 66 10.63 3.37 -21.87
C ASP A 66 11.00 4.86 -21.96
N ALA A 67 11.82 5.33 -21.03
CA ALA A 67 12.25 6.72 -20.94
C ALA A 67 13.04 7.21 -22.16
N GLU A 68 13.65 6.31 -22.94
CA GLU A 68 14.35 6.68 -24.18
C GLU A 68 13.39 6.96 -25.34
N HIS A 69 12.20 6.34 -25.31
CA HIS A 69 11.24 6.37 -26.41
C HIS A 69 9.94 7.12 -26.08
N CYS A 70 9.74 7.50 -24.82
CA CYS A 70 8.57 8.24 -24.35
C CYS A 70 8.85 9.74 -24.29
N GLU A 71 7.95 10.55 -24.84
CA GLU A 71 8.03 12.00 -24.71
C GLU A 71 7.81 12.42 -23.25
N ARG A 72 8.56 13.42 -22.79
CA ARG A 72 8.38 13.94 -21.43
C ARG A 72 7.13 14.84 -21.36
N PRO A 73 6.43 14.90 -20.21
CA PRO A 73 6.73 14.19 -18.96
C PRO A 73 6.21 12.73 -18.94
N ILE A 74 7.10 11.79 -18.57
CA ILE A 74 6.81 10.34 -18.56
C ILE A 74 5.63 10.01 -17.62
N THR A 75 5.54 10.71 -16.47
CA THR A 75 4.47 10.50 -15.48
C THR A 75 3.08 10.71 -16.07
N MET A 76 2.89 11.70 -16.96
CA MET A 76 1.58 11.95 -17.57
C MET A 76 1.19 10.82 -18.53
N HIS A 77 2.15 10.33 -19.32
CA HIS A 77 1.93 9.17 -20.18
C HIS A 77 1.60 7.92 -19.38
N TYR A 78 2.30 7.71 -18.26
CA TYR A 78 2.03 6.57 -17.40
C TYR A 78 0.67 6.66 -16.70
N ILE A 79 0.21 7.85 -16.29
CA ILE A 79 -1.17 8.05 -15.78
C ILE A 79 -2.20 7.60 -16.82
N GLU A 80 -2.04 8.01 -18.08
CA GLU A 80 -2.98 7.61 -19.14
C GLU A 80 -2.89 6.10 -19.44
N GLN A 81 -1.70 5.52 -19.45
CA GLN A 81 -1.52 4.06 -19.58
C GLN A 81 -2.21 3.29 -18.45
N CYS A 82 -2.05 3.73 -17.20
CA CYS A 82 -2.77 3.16 -16.05
C CYS A 82 -4.28 3.27 -16.26
N LYS A 83 -4.79 4.40 -16.76
CA LYS A 83 -6.22 4.56 -17.05
C LYS A 83 -6.73 3.59 -18.10
N GLU A 84 -5.95 3.33 -19.15
CA GLU A 84 -6.29 2.37 -20.19
C GLU A 84 -6.34 0.94 -19.65
N VAL A 85 -5.37 0.56 -18.82
CA VAL A 85 -5.27 -0.79 -18.23
C VAL A 85 -6.33 -1.02 -17.16
N PHE A 86 -6.60 -0.05 -16.28
CA PHE A 86 -7.53 -0.22 -15.17
C PHE A 86 -9.00 -0.15 -15.60
N ARG A 87 -9.34 0.68 -16.59
CA ARG A 87 -10.74 0.90 -17.02
C ARG A 87 -11.54 -0.38 -17.29
N PRO A 88 -11.05 -1.40 -18.02
CA PRO A 88 -11.80 -2.64 -18.24
C PRO A 88 -11.92 -3.52 -16.99
N LEU A 89 -11.12 -3.25 -15.94
CA LEU A 89 -11.09 -4.01 -14.70
C LEU A 89 -11.95 -3.38 -13.59
N LEU A 90 -12.51 -2.20 -13.84
CA LEU A 90 -13.39 -1.55 -12.87
C LEU A 90 -14.71 -2.30 -12.76
N HIS A 91 -15.12 -2.54 -11.53
CA HIS A 91 -16.35 -3.22 -11.17
C HIS A 91 -17.19 -2.35 -10.22
N ASP A 92 -18.50 -2.30 -10.44
CA ASP A 92 -19.41 -1.43 -9.67
C ASP A 92 -19.54 -1.89 -8.21
N ASP A 93 -19.49 -3.20 -7.98
CA ASP A 93 -19.63 -3.81 -6.65
C ASP A 93 -18.28 -4.01 -5.91
N ALA A 94 -17.15 -3.63 -6.52
CA ALA A 94 -15.88 -3.64 -5.81
C ALA A 94 -15.88 -2.57 -4.70
N ALA A 95 -15.71 -3.00 -3.46
CA ALA A 95 -15.66 -2.13 -2.29
C ALA A 95 -14.36 -1.31 -2.23
N PHE A 96 -13.26 -1.88 -2.73
CA PHE A 96 -11.94 -1.26 -2.79
C PHE A 96 -11.11 -1.87 -3.92
N TYR A 97 -10.01 -1.20 -4.26
CA TYR A 97 -9.00 -1.73 -5.17
C TYR A 97 -7.64 -1.81 -4.48
N TYR A 98 -6.92 -2.88 -4.75
CA TYR A 98 -5.57 -3.13 -4.25
C TYR A 98 -4.57 -3.02 -5.38
N LEU A 99 -3.75 -1.95 -5.36
CA LEU A 99 -2.69 -1.71 -6.34
C LEU A 99 -1.39 -2.37 -5.89
N HIS A 100 -0.82 -3.20 -6.77
CA HIS A 100 0.45 -3.89 -6.52
C HIS A 100 1.34 -3.90 -7.77
N GLY A 101 2.59 -4.36 -7.61
CA GLY A 101 3.52 -4.55 -8.72
C GLY A 101 4.05 -3.27 -9.36
N ALA A 102 3.92 -2.12 -8.70
CA ALA A 102 4.48 -0.88 -9.22
C ALA A 102 6.02 -0.97 -9.26
N PRO A 103 6.67 -0.62 -10.39
CA PRO A 103 8.12 -0.75 -10.56
C PRO A 103 8.91 0.27 -9.72
N THR A 104 8.32 1.44 -9.48
CA THR A 104 8.92 2.55 -8.74
C THR A 104 7.84 3.28 -7.95
N PHE A 105 8.24 4.10 -6.97
CA PHE A 105 7.30 4.91 -6.22
C PHE A 105 6.57 5.97 -7.07
N PRO A 106 7.24 6.70 -7.99
CA PRO A 106 6.55 7.59 -8.91
C PRO A 106 5.48 6.88 -9.77
N ALA A 107 5.76 5.65 -10.22
CA ALA A 107 4.78 4.83 -10.92
C ALA A 107 3.58 4.50 -10.03
N LEU A 108 3.80 4.03 -8.79
CA LEU A 108 2.71 3.76 -7.85
C LEU A 108 1.84 5.00 -7.61
N ARG A 109 2.48 6.15 -7.37
CA ARG A 109 1.79 7.43 -7.18
C ARG A 109 0.93 7.78 -8.39
N ALA A 110 1.45 7.63 -9.60
CA ALA A 110 0.70 7.86 -10.83
C ALA A 110 -0.48 6.88 -11.00
N ALA A 111 -0.30 5.60 -10.66
CA ALA A 111 -1.36 4.61 -10.68
C ALA A 111 -2.50 4.95 -9.69
N VAL A 112 -2.16 5.42 -8.49
CA VAL A 112 -3.15 5.88 -7.50
C VAL A 112 -3.95 7.07 -8.02
N LEU A 113 -3.29 8.06 -8.62
CA LEU A 113 -3.96 9.22 -9.22
C LEU A 113 -4.87 8.81 -10.40
N ALA A 114 -4.38 7.93 -11.27
CA ALA A 114 -5.14 7.39 -12.39
C ALA A 114 -6.42 6.68 -11.92
N LEU A 115 -6.32 5.84 -10.88
CA LEU A 115 -7.47 5.12 -10.33
C LEU A 115 -8.45 6.06 -9.61
N GLY A 116 -7.93 7.05 -8.88
CA GLY A 116 -8.71 8.10 -8.24
C GLY A 116 -9.56 8.88 -9.25
N ASP A 117 -9.00 9.24 -10.41
CA ASP A 117 -9.69 9.90 -11.51
C ASP A 117 -10.83 9.03 -12.11
N LEU A 118 -10.70 7.70 -12.07
CA LEU A 118 -11.64 6.79 -12.73
C LEU A 118 -12.88 6.49 -11.88
N CYS A 119 -12.72 6.19 -10.60
CA CYS A 119 -13.81 5.61 -9.79
C CYS A 119 -14.01 6.19 -8.39
N GLY A 120 -13.03 6.92 -7.84
CA GLY A 120 -13.11 7.48 -6.48
C GLY A 120 -13.35 6.46 -5.36
N ARG A 121 -13.11 5.16 -5.62
CA ARG A 121 -13.24 4.08 -4.63
C ARG A 121 -12.03 4.05 -3.69
N THR A 122 -12.18 3.33 -2.59
CA THR A 122 -11.12 3.08 -1.62
C THR A 122 -9.92 2.41 -2.29
N VAL A 123 -8.71 2.91 -2.01
CA VAL A 123 -7.46 2.39 -2.57
C VAL A 123 -6.56 1.86 -1.47
N ILE A 124 -6.14 0.61 -1.63
CA ILE A 124 -5.05 -0.04 -0.90
C ILE A 124 -3.84 -0.08 -1.82
N ALA A 125 -2.67 0.32 -1.35
CA ALA A 125 -1.45 0.36 -2.16
C ALA A 125 -0.34 -0.49 -1.53
N GLU A 126 0.38 -1.26 -2.34
CA GLU A 126 1.57 -1.98 -1.90
C GLU A 126 2.84 -1.15 -2.05
N LEU A 127 3.70 -1.16 -1.04
CA LEU A 127 5.08 -0.71 -1.11
C LEU A 127 6.00 -1.91 -0.90
N HIS A 128 6.84 -2.18 -1.90
CA HIS A 128 7.88 -3.19 -1.79
C HIS A 128 9.17 -2.57 -1.27
N VAL A 129 9.64 -3.00 -0.10
CA VAL A 129 10.87 -2.53 0.52
C VAL A 129 12.01 -3.48 0.18
N GLU A 130 13.12 -2.91 -0.30
CA GLU A 130 14.32 -3.61 -0.76
C GLU A 130 15.27 -3.97 0.39
N ASP A 131 15.34 -3.13 1.43
CA ASP A 131 16.33 -3.25 2.50
C ASP A 131 15.79 -3.00 3.91
N ASP A 132 16.64 -3.24 4.91
CA ASP A 132 16.36 -3.05 6.34
C ASP A 132 16.46 -1.58 6.79
N GLU A 133 16.88 -0.68 5.89
CA GLU A 133 16.89 0.77 6.11
C GLU A 133 15.56 1.44 5.68
N GLY A 134 14.65 0.68 5.08
CA GLY A 134 13.33 1.14 4.69
C GLY A 134 13.30 1.83 3.33
N HIS A 135 14.18 1.45 2.40
CA HIS A 135 14.17 1.96 1.04
C HIS A 135 13.41 1.04 0.08
N LEU A 136 12.71 1.65 -0.89
CA LEU A 136 12.20 0.96 -2.07
C LEU A 136 13.33 0.70 -3.09
N PRO A 137 13.13 -0.15 -4.10
CA PRO A 137 14.15 -0.44 -5.12
C PRO A 137 14.69 0.78 -5.89
N ASP A 138 13.90 1.86 -5.99
CA ASP A 138 14.30 3.12 -6.63
C ASP A 138 15.02 4.10 -5.67
N GLY A 139 15.24 3.68 -4.42
CA GLY A 139 15.83 4.46 -3.33
C GLY A 139 14.84 5.36 -2.58
N THR A 140 13.54 5.26 -2.85
CA THR A 140 12.51 6.02 -2.12
C THR A 140 12.45 5.58 -0.66
N ASP A 141 12.46 6.51 0.28
CA ASP A 141 12.27 6.22 1.71
C ASP A 141 10.80 5.85 1.99
N VAL A 142 10.56 4.75 2.69
CA VAL A 142 9.20 4.24 2.98
C VAL A 142 8.33 5.28 3.73
N ARG A 143 8.93 6.12 4.58
CA ARG A 143 8.21 7.21 5.28
C ARG A 143 7.80 8.31 4.32
N ALA A 144 8.68 8.64 3.37
CA ALA A 144 8.37 9.59 2.32
C ALA A 144 7.21 9.08 1.45
N ALA A 145 7.28 7.80 1.05
CA ALA A 145 6.23 7.15 0.28
C ALA A 145 4.88 7.19 1.02
N ILE A 146 4.84 6.72 2.28
CA ILE A 146 3.63 6.76 3.11
C ILE A 146 3.12 8.18 3.32
N GLY A 147 4.03 9.13 3.57
CA GLY A 147 3.71 10.55 3.75
C GLY A 147 2.98 11.16 2.56
N VAL A 148 3.33 10.73 1.34
CA VAL A 148 2.66 11.13 0.10
C VAL A 148 1.35 10.36 -0.10
N LEU A 149 1.35 9.02 0.01
CA LEU A 149 0.18 8.18 -0.26
C LEU A 149 -1.02 8.55 0.62
N GLN A 150 -0.79 8.83 1.91
CA GLN A 150 -1.84 9.25 2.84
C GLN A 150 -2.50 10.59 2.51
N ARG A 151 -1.99 11.33 1.52
CA ARG A 151 -2.52 12.63 1.07
C ARG A 151 -3.22 12.57 -0.28
N ILE A 152 -3.10 11.47 -1.02
CA ILE A 152 -3.62 11.35 -2.39
C ILE A 152 -4.71 10.28 -2.52
N GLY A 153 -5.36 9.92 -1.41
CA GLY A 153 -6.55 9.06 -1.42
C GLY A 153 -6.31 7.58 -1.07
N VAL A 154 -5.08 7.20 -0.71
CA VAL A 154 -4.80 5.85 -0.20
C VAL A 154 -5.27 5.73 1.25
N THR A 155 -6.03 4.68 1.55
CA THR A 155 -6.55 4.42 2.91
C THR A 155 -5.75 3.39 3.68
N THR A 156 -5.06 2.50 2.96
CA THR A 156 -4.24 1.43 3.54
C THR A 156 -2.98 1.24 2.73
N VAL A 157 -1.84 1.15 3.39
CA VAL A 157 -0.56 0.79 2.77
C VAL A 157 -0.16 -0.60 3.25
N LEU A 158 0.08 -1.50 2.31
CA LEU A 158 0.64 -2.81 2.57
C LEU A 158 2.14 -2.79 2.29
N ILE A 159 2.94 -3.23 3.25
CA ILE A 159 4.38 -3.36 3.08
C ILE A 159 4.72 -4.80 2.73
N SER A 160 5.48 -5.01 1.67
CA SER A 160 6.09 -6.29 1.32
C SER A 160 7.62 -6.16 1.33
N ALA A 161 8.31 -7.27 1.55
CA ALA A 161 9.77 -7.33 1.56
C ALA A 161 10.24 -8.73 1.13
N HIS A 162 11.55 -8.89 0.91
CA HIS A 162 12.16 -10.18 0.56
C HIS A 162 12.46 -11.07 1.77
N ASP A 163 12.45 -10.51 2.98
CA ASP A 163 12.76 -11.21 4.21
C ASP A 163 12.02 -10.57 5.42
N PRO A 164 11.86 -11.30 6.55
CA PRO A 164 11.11 -10.81 7.71
C PRO A 164 11.80 -9.69 8.49
N GLU A 165 13.13 -9.55 8.40
CA GLU A 165 13.88 -8.49 9.09
C GLU A 165 13.59 -7.14 8.42
N SER A 166 13.73 -7.06 7.10
CA SER A 166 13.40 -5.88 6.31
C SER A 166 11.94 -5.45 6.50
N LEU A 167 11.00 -6.41 6.53
CA LEU A 167 9.59 -6.13 6.81
C LEU A 167 9.37 -5.51 8.20
N THR A 168 10.02 -6.07 9.23
CA THR A 168 9.93 -5.59 10.60
C THR A 168 10.50 -4.17 10.72
N GLN A 169 11.66 -3.91 10.13
CA GLN A 169 12.30 -2.60 10.17
C GLN A 169 11.48 -1.54 9.44
N ALA A 170 10.97 -1.85 8.25
CA ALA A 170 10.11 -0.95 7.49
C ALA A 170 8.88 -0.52 8.31
N LEU A 171 8.24 -1.46 9.02
CA LEU A 171 7.13 -1.15 9.92
C LEU A 171 7.57 -0.29 11.10
N GLU A 172 8.69 -0.59 11.75
CA GLU A 172 9.21 0.21 12.88
C GLU A 172 9.48 1.66 12.46
N ILE A 173 10.04 1.86 11.27
CA ILE A 173 10.37 3.15 10.67
C ILE A 173 9.10 3.93 10.27
N ALA A 174 8.12 3.24 9.68
CA ALA A 174 6.91 3.86 9.11
C ALA A 174 5.79 4.08 10.12
N ALA A 175 5.59 3.15 11.06
CA ALA A 175 4.45 3.09 11.97
C ALA A 175 4.19 4.38 12.79
N PRO A 176 5.22 5.11 13.26
CA PRO A 176 5.00 6.38 13.96
C PRO A 176 4.38 7.45 13.06
N TYR A 177 4.67 7.45 11.76
CA TYR A 177 4.30 8.54 10.85
C TYR A 177 3.06 8.23 10.00
N ALA A 178 2.64 6.96 9.94
CA ALA A 178 1.46 6.55 9.20
C ALA A 178 0.16 7.03 9.87
N ARG A 179 -0.61 7.84 9.15
CA ARG A 179 -1.96 8.26 9.59
C ARG A 179 -3.07 7.38 9.00
N LEU A 180 -2.75 6.63 7.96
CA LEU A 180 -3.58 5.60 7.33
C LEU A 180 -3.40 4.23 8.02
N SER A 181 -4.17 3.23 7.60
CA SER A 181 -4.00 1.85 8.08
C SER A 181 -2.74 1.23 7.49
N LEU A 182 -1.95 0.54 8.31
CA LEU A 182 -0.80 -0.23 7.84
C LEU A 182 -1.15 -1.71 7.77
N GLY A 183 -0.66 -2.38 6.74
CA GLY A 183 -0.71 -3.81 6.63
C GLY A 183 0.58 -4.38 6.05
N VAL A 184 0.61 -5.70 5.90
CA VAL A 184 1.74 -6.41 5.29
C VAL A 184 1.29 -7.46 4.29
N CYS A 185 2.11 -7.69 3.28
CA CYS A 185 2.07 -8.92 2.48
C CYS A 185 3.14 -9.87 3.04
N MET A 186 2.74 -11.02 3.57
CA MET A 186 3.65 -11.86 4.36
C MET A 186 3.47 -13.35 4.08
N HIS A 187 4.59 -14.06 4.03
CA HIS A 187 4.63 -15.52 3.98
C HIS A 187 4.29 -16.15 5.33
N ALA A 188 3.53 -17.26 5.33
CA ALA A 188 3.17 -17.98 6.56
C ALA A 188 4.38 -18.37 7.42
N ASP A 189 5.51 -18.73 6.81
CA ASP A 189 6.73 -19.15 7.51
C ASP A 189 7.43 -18.02 8.28
N TRP A 190 7.05 -16.76 8.03
CA TRP A 190 7.65 -15.58 8.65
C TRP A 190 6.94 -15.16 9.94
N LEU A 191 5.78 -15.74 10.25
CA LEU A 191 4.93 -15.38 11.40
C LEU A 191 5.68 -15.35 12.73
N SER A 192 6.55 -16.32 12.99
CA SER A 192 7.31 -16.42 14.25
C SER A 192 8.58 -15.56 14.28
N GLN A 193 8.98 -15.02 13.14
CA GLN A 193 10.23 -14.28 12.93
C GLN A 193 9.99 -12.76 12.81
N THR A 194 8.75 -12.36 12.56
CA THR A 194 8.40 -10.96 12.25
C THR A 194 7.74 -10.29 13.45
N THR A 195 8.20 -9.08 13.79
CA THR A 195 7.47 -8.21 14.72
C THR A 195 6.65 -7.22 13.91
N LEU A 196 5.34 -7.22 14.14
CA LEU A 196 4.41 -6.35 13.45
C LEU A 196 4.16 -5.08 14.26
N TYR A 197 4.52 -3.92 13.73
CA TYR A 197 4.29 -2.62 14.36
C TYR A 197 3.09 -1.91 13.74
N ASN A 198 2.09 -1.57 14.55
CA ASN A 198 0.86 -0.88 14.13
C ASN A 198 0.13 -1.53 12.93
N THR A 199 0.35 -2.83 12.69
CA THR A 199 -0.25 -3.58 11.58
C THR A 199 -1.71 -3.91 11.89
N GLU A 200 -2.61 -3.53 10.99
CA GLU A 200 -4.05 -3.73 11.08
C GLU A 200 -4.53 -4.85 10.14
N VAL A 201 -3.85 -5.04 9.01
CA VAL A 201 -4.25 -5.97 7.94
C VAL A 201 -3.08 -6.82 7.45
N ILE A 202 -3.30 -8.10 7.19
CA ILE A 202 -2.33 -9.00 6.56
C ILE A 202 -2.92 -9.59 5.28
N VAL A 203 -2.16 -9.49 4.19
CA VAL A 203 -2.37 -10.27 2.97
C VAL A 203 -1.42 -11.47 3.01
N PRO A 204 -1.91 -12.69 3.27
CA PRO A 204 -1.06 -13.86 3.29
C PRO A 204 -0.66 -14.27 1.86
N ASP A 205 0.48 -14.93 1.71
CA ASP A 205 0.84 -15.60 0.45
C ASP A 205 -0.12 -16.75 0.12
N ILE A 206 -0.42 -17.58 1.13
CA ILE A 206 -1.36 -18.70 1.06
C ILE A 206 -2.23 -18.65 2.32
N THR A 207 -3.51 -18.30 2.16
CA THR A 207 -4.41 -18.07 3.29
C THR A 207 -4.53 -19.31 4.21
N GLU A 208 -4.67 -20.51 3.66
CA GLU A 208 -4.81 -21.74 4.46
C GLU A 208 -3.56 -22.03 5.32
N ALA A 209 -2.38 -21.95 4.70
CA ALA A 209 -1.11 -22.17 5.39
C ALA A 209 -0.90 -21.12 6.49
N PHE A 210 -1.27 -19.88 6.21
CA PHE A 210 -1.15 -18.77 7.15
C PHE A 210 -2.06 -18.95 8.37
N VAL A 211 -3.35 -19.29 8.15
CA VAL A 211 -4.30 -19.57 9.23
C VAL A 211 -3.83 -20.76 10.08
N ALA A 212 -3.35 -21.83 9.45
CA ALA A 212 -2.79 -22.97 10.17
C ALA A 212 -1.57 -22.58 11.03
N ALA A 213 -0.69 -21.73 10.49
CA ALA A 213 0.47 -21.21 11.22
C ALA A 213 0.08 -20.26 12.36
N LEU A 214 -0.97 -19.44 12.19
CA LEU A 214 -1.53 -18.60 13.26
C LEU A 214 -2.08 -19.42 14.42
N HIS A 215 -2.75 -20.54 14.16
CA HIS A 215 -3.23 -21.41 15.25
C HIS A 215 -2.10 -22.00 16.11
N GLY A 216 -0.89 -22.13 15.55
CA GLY A 216 0.27 -22.70 16.22
C GLY A 216 1.24 -21.66 16.81
N ASN A 217 1.14 -20.40 16.42
CA ASN A 217 2.11 -19.35 16.76
C ASN A 217 1.41 -18.10 17.30
N GLN A 218 2.10 -17.31 18.12
CA GLN A 218 1.66 -15.95 18.43
C GLN A 218 2.40 -14.98 17.51
N VAL A 219 1.66 -14.05 16.91
CA VAL A 219 2.25 -12.95 16.14
C VAL A 219 2.71 -11.88 17.10
N ALA A 220 4.00 -11.53 17.05
CA ALA A 220 4.54 -10.48 17.89
C ALA A 220 4.06 -9.11 17.40
N CYS A 221 2.90 -8.67 17.90
CA CYS A 221 2.34 -7.36 17.57
C CYS A 221 2.76 -6.31 18.62
N LYS A 222 3.21 -5.15 18.16
CA LYS A 222 3.56 -4.01 19.01
C LYS A 222 2.90 -2.75 18.50
N THR A 223 2.54 -1.87 19.43
CA THR A 223 1.99 -0.55 19.09
C THR A 223 3.03 0.52 19.40
N LEU A 224 3.39 1.31 18.39
CA LEU A 224 4.19 2.52 18.54
C LEU A 224 3.27 3.75 18.57
N PRO A 225 3.55 4.74 19.43
CA PRO A 225 2.80 5.99 19.43
C PRO A 225 2.96 6.69 18.07
N ARG A 226 1.85 7.18 17.52
CA ARG A 226 1.88 7.95 16.27
C ARG A 226 2.31 9.38 16.57
N ASP A 227 3.25 9.88 15.77
CA ASP A 227 3.68 11.28 15.79
C ASP A 227 2.78 12.09 14.83
N HIS A 228 1.99 12.99 15.43
CA HIS A 228 1.04 13.81 14.70
C HIS A 228 1.51 15.26 14.50
N ASP A 229 2.58 15.65 15.18
CA ASP A 229 3.07 17.04 15.21
C ASP A 229 4.15 17.26 14.14
N ASP A 230 4.76 16.19 13.64
CA ASP A 230 5.75 16.22 12.57
C ASP A 230 5.13 16.36 11.16
N PHE A 231 5.69 17.29 10.37
CA PHE A 231 5.36 17.49 8.97
C PHE A 231 6.48 16.93 8.09
N ILE A 232 6.15 15.95 7.26
CA ILE A 232 7.08 15.34 6.30
C ILE A 232 6.99 16.07 4.96
N CYS A 233 8.12 16.57 4.49
CA CYS A 233 8.38 16.99 3.12
C CYS A 233 9.13 15.87 2.40
N ALA A 234 8.54 15.35 1.32
CA ALA A 234 9.12 14.30 0.47
C ALA A 234 9.23 14.83 -0.97
N PRO A 235 10.26 15.63 -1.30
CA PRO A 235 10.34 16.34 -2.58
C PRO A 235 10.58 15.42 -3.77
N ASP A 236 11.51 14.45 -3.66
CA ASP A 236 11.85 13.48 -4.70
C ASP A 236 11.50 12.02 -4.31
N GLY A 237 10.92 11.83 -3.12
CA GLY A 237 10.62 10.51 -2.55
C GLY A 237 11.84 9.82 -1.89
N LYS A 238 13.07 10.17 -2.25
CA LYS A 238 14.29 9.53 -1.72
C LYS A 238 14.62 9.94 -0.30
N HIS A 239 14.17 11.12 0.09
CA HIS A 239 14.42 11.65 1.42
C HIS A 239 13.13 12.16 2.07
N ALA A 240 12.82 11.64 3.25
CA ALA A 240 11.83 12.22 4.15
C ALA A 240 12.49 13.33 4.98
N HIS A 241 12.11 14.58 4.72
CA HIS A 241 12.57 15.73 5.50
C HIS A 241 11.49 16.17 6.48
N PHE A 242 11.84 16.32 7.76
CA PHE A 242 10.93 16.88 8.75
C PHE A 242 11.04 18.40 8.77
N ILE A 243 9.92 19.12 8.62
CA ILE A 243 9.91 20.58 8.71
C ILE A 243 10.26 20.97 10.15
N ALA A 244 11.49 21.43 10.34
CA ALA A 244 11.95 22.02 11.59
C ALA A 244 12.13 23.55 11.43
N PRO A 245 12.10 24.34 12.53
CA PRO A 245 12.36 25.77 12.47
C PRO A 245 13.71 26.16 11.86
N THR A 246 14.63 25.21 11.76
CA THR A 246 15.97 25.36 11.20
C THR A 246 16.12 24.81 9.79
N ILE A 247 15.03 24.35 9.15
CA ILE A 247 15.11 23.86 7.77
C ILE A 247 15.37 25.05 6.86
N ASP A 248 16.51 25.00 6.18
CA ASP A 248 16.90 26.01 5.19
C ASP A 248 16.32 25.57 3.85
N ILE A 249 15.38 26.35 3.31
CA ILE A 249 14.90 26.16 1.95
C ILE A 249 15.83 27.00 1.09
N SER A 250 16.55 26.35 0.17
CA SER A 250 17.53 27.05 -0.68
C SER A 250 16.91 28.27 -1.36
N ASP A 251 17.74 29.28 -1.60
CA ASP A 251 17.40 30.43 -2.42
C ASP A 251 17.08 30.03 -3.88
N GLU A 252 16.74 31.03 -4.70
CA GLU A 252 16.33 30.98 -6.12
C GLU A 252 16.49 29.63 -6.84
N ILE A 253 15.36 29.05 -7.25
CA ILE A 253 15.33 27.91 -8.16
C ILE A 253 15.78 28.41 -9.53
N GLU A 254 16.97 28.02 -9.97
CA GLU A 254 17.42 28.33 -11.33
C GLU A 254 16.44 27.71 -12.34
N CYS A 255 15.81 28.56 -13.16
CA CYS A 255 14.99 28.12 -14.29
C CYS A 255 15.89 27.50 -15.38
N GLY A 256 16.36 26.28 -15.15
CA GLY A 256 17.16 25.50 -16.07
C GLY A 256 16.33 24.48 -16.84
N PRO A 257 16.88 23.88 -17.92
CA PRO A 257 16.23 22.85 -18.72
C PRO A 257 15.93 21.54 -17.95
N HIS A 258 16.31 21.47 -16.67
CA HIS A 258 16.06 20.36 -15.76
C HIS A 258 14.68 20.39 -15.09
N LEU A 259 13.93 21.50 -15.23
CA LEU A 259 12.60 21.62 -14.62
C LEU A 259 11.51 20.87 -15.39
N ASP A 260 11.81 20.26 -16.55
CA ASP A 260 10.86 19.49 -17.38
C ASP A 260 9.53 20.23 -17.65
N GLU A 261 9.53 21.57 -17.59
CA GLU A 261 8.40 22.44 -17.88
C GLU A 261 8.65 23.20 -19.20
N ASP A 262 7.66 23.18 -20.10
CA ASP A 262 7.66 24.01 -21.31
C ASP A 262 7.49 25.49 -20.89
N LEU A 263 8.61 26.19 -20.72
CA LEU A 263 8.62 27.63 -20.46
C LEU A 263 8.40 28.36 -21.80
N ILE A 264 7.15 28.77 -22.04
CA ILE A 264 6.69 29.57 -23.20
C ILE A 264 7.21 31.01 -23.09
#